data_AF-F4MMR7-F1
#
_entry.id   AF-F4MMR7-F1
#
_cell.length_a   1.000
_cell.length_b   1.000
_cell.length_c   1.000
_cell.angle_alpha   90.00
_cell.angle_beta   90.00
_cell.angle_gamma   90.00
#
_symmetry.space_group_name_H-M   'P 1'
#
loop_
_entity.id
_entity.type
_entity.pdbx_description
1 polymer ?
#
loop_
_entity_poly.entity_id
_entity_poly.type
_entity_poly.pdbx_seq_one_letter_code
_entity_poly.pdbx_strand_id
1 'polypeptide(L)'
;MMLFAWKGWGWASVVENLPGTDELLALYAPMEELLVEAGMVHGVQGLLAATALLGIGYPLIEGVTGASPGKWVLGLRIGHASGTAGDTALYAKRFAIKFIRPLLGALAGATGLGMLGWLAGPAGLVISLGTLLLLAPHRQALHDKLAVTAVFRRDAL
;
A
#
# COMPACT_ATOMS: atom_id res chain seq x y z
N MET A 1 -9.73 12.77 -23.51
CA MET A 1 -8.91 11.55 -23.61
C MET A 1 -8.55 11.12 -22.20
N MET A 2 -9.29 10.18 -21.60
CA MET A 2 -9.19 9.84 -20.17
C MET A 2 -7.75 9.53 -19.72
N LEU A 3 -7.12 10.53 -19.09
CA LEU A 3 -5.73 10.56 -18.62
C LEU A 3 -5.43 9.71 -17.36
N PHE A 4 -6.30 8.78 -17.00
CA PHE A 4 -6.21 8.02 -15.74
C PHE A 4 -5.90 6.54 -15.87
N ALA A 5 -5.69 6.06 -17.09
CA ALA A 5 -5.19 4.72 -17.29
C ALA A 5 -3.78 4.82 -17.87
N TRP A 6 -2.82 4.14 -17.23
CA TRP A 6 -1.75 3.51 -18.01
C TRP A 6 -2.38 2.94 -19.29
N LYS A 7 -1.88 3.29 -20.48
CA LYS A 7 -2.45 2.82 -21.76
C LYS A 7 -2.57 1.28 -21.88
N GLY A 8 -1.97 0.52 -20.95
CA GLY A 8 -2.15 -0.93 -20.81
C GLY A 8 -3.31 -1.38 -19.91
N TRP A 9 -4.13 -0.48 -19.36
CA TRP A 9 -5.27 -0.88 -18.52
C TRP A 9 -6.43 -1.31 -19.43
N GLY A 10 -6.75 -2.60 -19.43
CA GLY A 10 -7.69 -3.22 -20.36
C GLY A 10 -9.07 -2.55 -20.42
N TRP A 11 -9.52 -1.90 -19.34
CA TRP A 11 -10.80 -1.17 -19.34
C TRP A 11 -10.80 0.07 -20.23
N ALA A 12 -9.70 0.84 -20.29
CA ALA A 12 -9.61 2.00 -21.17
C ALA A 12 -9.62 1.58 -22.64
N SER A 13 -8.88 0.52 -22.97
CA SER A 13 -8.92 -0.09 -24.30
C SER A 13 -10.32 -0.61 -24.67
N VAL A 14 -11.06 -1.18 -23.73
CA VAL A 14 -12.45 -1.64 -23.98
C VAL A 14 -13.39 -0.46 -24.24
N VAL A 15 -13.30 0.62 -23.47
CA VAL A 15 -14.17 1.80 -23.63
C VAL A 15 -13.85 2.56 -24.92
N GLU A 16 -12.57 2.72 -25.26
CA GLU A 16 -12.12 3.40 -26.49
C GLU A 16 -12.50 2.63 -27.77
N ASN A 17 -12.69 1.31 -27.69
CA ASN A 17 -13.07 0.48 -28.82
C ASN A 17 -14.53 -0.01 -28.75
N LEU A 18 -15.33 0.55 -27.84
CA LEU A 18 -16.73 0.17 -27.71
C LEU A 18 -17.54 0.80 -28.86
N PRO A 19 -18.23 0.02 -29.70
CA PRO A 19 -18.97 0.58 -30.82
C PRO A 19 -20.13 1.47 -30.31
N GLY A 20 -20.26 2.67 -30.91
CA GLY A 20 -21.35 3.61 -30.61
C GLY A 20 -21.12 4.54 -29.42
N THR A 21 -19.90 4.62 -28.88
CA THR A 21 -19.56 5.58 -27.80
C THR A 21 -19.08 6.94 -28.31
N ASP A 22 -18.88 7.12 -29.61
CA ASP A 22 -18.28 8.32 -30.21
C ASP A 22 -19.05 9.60 -29.86
N GLU A 23 -20.38 9.60 -30.05
CA GLU A 23 -21.24 10.74 -29.68
C GLU A 23 -21.24 11.02 -28.18
N LEU A 24 -21.16 9.95 -27.38
CA LEU A 24 -21.18 10.01 -25.94
C LEU A 24 -19.87 10.63 -25.42
N LEU A 25 -18.72 10.22 -25.96
CA LEU A 25 -17.41 10.80 -25.67
C LEU A 25 -17.32 12.27 -26.13
N ALA A 26 -17.89 12.60 -27.29
CA ALA A 26 -17.97 13.98 -27.78
C ALA A 26 -18.78 14.89 -26.85
N LEU A 27 -19.86 14.37 -26.24
CA LEU A 27 -20.67 15.10 -25.26
C LEU A 27 -19.89 15.42 -23.97
N TYR A 28 -18.99 14.53 -23.53
CA TYR A 28 -18.19 14.71 -22.31
C TYR A 28 -16.86 15.45 -22.52
N ALA A 29 -16.36 15.56 -23.76
CA ALA A 29 -15.09 16.22 -24.06
C ALA A 29 -14.98 17.67 -23.51
N PRO A 30 -16.00 18.54 -23.64
CA PRO A 30 -15.94 19.90 -23.09
C PRO A 30 -15.86 19.91 -21.55
N MET A 31 -16.52 18.95 -20.89
CA MET A 31 -16.45 18.81 -19.44
C MET A 31 -15.06 18.33 -18.98
N GLU A 32 -14.42 17.45 -19.75
CA GLU A 32 -13.06 17.00 -19.47
C GLU A 32 -12.06 18.16 -19.55
N GLU A 33 -12.16 19.00 -20.59
CA GLU A 33 -11.32 20.19 -20.76
C GLU A 33 -11.49 21.18 -19.59
N LEU A 34 -12.74 21.46 -19.19
CA LEU A 34 -13.03 22.31 -18.03
C LEU A 34 -12.43 21.75 -16.72
N LEU A 35 -12.47 20.43 -16.51
CA LEU A 35 -11.89 19.79 -15.32
C LEU A 35 -10.36 19.85 -15.31
N VAL A 36 -9.72 19.80 -16.49
CA VAL A 36 -8.27 19.97 -16.63
C VAL A 36 -7.88 21.42 -16.36
N GLU A 37 -8.58 22.38 -16.98
CA GLU A 37 -8.32 23.81 -16.80
C GLU A 37 -8.55 24.26 -15.34
N ALA A 38 -9.60 23.75 -14.69
CA ALA A 38 -9.85 23.96 -13.26
C ALA A 38 -8.82 23.27 -12.33
N GLY A 39 -7.86 22.52 -12.90
CA GLY A 39 -6.81 21.83 -12.15
C GLY A 39 -7.29 20.62 -11.35
N MET A 40 -8.56 20.22 -11.47
CA MET A 40 -9.14 19.12 -10.67
C MET A 40 -8.48 17.78 -11.00
N VAL A 41 -8.15 17.56 -12.28
CA VAL A 41 -7.43 16.35 -12.74
C VAL A 41 -6.07 16.22 -12.04
N HIS A 42 -5.27 17.29 -12.06
CA HIS A 42 -3.96 17.30 -11.41
C HIS A 42 -4.06 17.28 -9.88
N GLY A 43 -5.09 17.90 -9.30
CA GLY A 43 -5.37 17.84 -7.87
C GLY A 43 -5.65 16.41 -7.39
N VAL A 44 -6.49 15.66 -8.12
CA VAL A 44 -6.78 14.25 -7.82
C VAL A 44 -5.51 13.39 -7.99
N GLN A 45 -4.74 13.59 -9.06
CA GLN A 45 -3.48 12.88 -9.28
C GLN A 45 -2.48 13.14 -8.14
N GLY A 46 -2.31 14.40 -7.74
CA GLY A 46 -1.45 14.78 -6.63
C GLY A 46 -1.86 14.13 -5.32
N LEU A 47 -3.16 14.11 -5.01
CA LEU A 47 -3.70 13.47 -3.81
C LEU A 47 -3.45 11.95 -3.81
N LEU A 48 -3.69 11.28 -4.95
CA LEU A 48 -3.45 9.84 -5.09
C LEU A 48 -1.96 9.51 -4.95
N ALA A 49 -1.08 10.29 -5.58
CA ALA A 49 0.36 10.13 -5.47
C ALA A 49 0.85 10.37 -4.03
N ALA A 50 0.37 11.44 -3.37
CA ALA A 50 0.70 11.72 -1.97
C ALA A 50 0.23 10.59 -1.04
N THR A 51 -0.97 10.05 -1.26
CA THR A 51 -1.50 8.91 -0.50
C THR A 51 -0.64 7.67 -0.69
N ALA A 52 -0.21 7.38 -1.92
CA ALA A 52 0.70 6.27 -2.20
C ALA A 52 2.06 6.44 -1.50
N LEU A 53 2.64 7.64 -1.55
CA LEU A 53 3.89 7.97 -0.87
C LEU A 53 3.76 7.86 0.65
N LEU A 54 2.69 8.39 1.24
CA LEU A 54 2.41 8.27 2.68
C LEU A 54 2.22 6.81 3.10
N GLY A 55 1.60 6.00 2.25
CA GLY A 55 1.43 4.55 2.46
C GLY A 55 2.73 3.77 2.58
N ILE A 56 3.87 4.35 2.21
CA ILE A 56 5.22 3.77 2.34
C ILE A 56 6.04 4.57 3.34
N GLY A 57 6.07 5.89 3.22
CA GLY A 57 6.88 6.80 4.04
C GLY A 57 6.55 6.73 5.53
N TYR A 58 5.27 6.75 5.89
CA TYR A 58 4.86 6.64 7.29
C TYR A 58 5.27 5.29 7.91
N PRO A 59 5.01 4.13 7.28
CA PRO A 59 5.43 2.86 7.85
C PRO A 59 6.92 2.55 7.77
N LEU A 60 7.70 3.25 6.94
CA LEU A 60 9.18 3.12 6.94
C LEU A 60 9.78 3.44 8.31
N ILE A 61 9.13 4.31 9.09
CA ILE A 61 9.50 4.59 10.49
C ILE A 61 9.51 3.28 11.29
N GLU A 62 8.50 2.41 11.11
CA GLU A 62 8.45 1.10 11.79
C GLU A 62 9.55 0.15 11.29
N GLY A 63 9.91 0.22 10.00
CA GLY A 63 11.00 -0.57 9.41
C GLY A 63 12.40 -0.18 9.88
N VAL A 64 12.61 1.07 10.32
CA VAL A 64 13.90 1.53 10.85
C VAL A 64 13.95 1.45 12.37
N THR A 65 12.86 1.80 13.06
CA THR A 65 12.87 1.98 14.52
C THR A 65 12.29 0.80 15.29
N GLY A 66 11.61 -0.13 14.60
CA GLY A 66 10.93 -1.25 15.25
C GLY A 66 9.67 -0.87 16.01
N ALA A 67 9.16 0.35 15.84
CA ALA A 67 7.87 0.76 16.37
C ALA A 67 7.26 1.86 15.51
N SER A 68 5.98 1.73 15.19
CA SER A 68 5.23 2.81 14.55
C SER A 68 4.95 3.94 15.56
N PRO A 69 4.64 5.17 15.10
CA PRO A 69 4.30 6.26 16.02
C PRO A 69 3.18 5.92 17.01
N GLY A 70 2.14 5.21 16.55
CA GLY A 70 1.07 4.72 17.45
C GLY A 70 1.57 3.71 18.50
N LYS A 71 2.54 2.85 18.16
CA LYS A 71 3.17 1.94 19.14
C LYS A 71 4.00 2.71 20.16
N TRP A 72 4.69 3.79 19.77
CA TRP A 72 5.42 4.63 20.71
C TRP A 72 4.52 5.26 21.76
N VAL A 73 3.37 5.79 21.34
CA VAL A 73 2.37 6.35 22.26
C VAL A 73 1.90 5.31 23.27
N LEU A 74 1.78 4.05 22.85
CA LEU A 74 1.39 2.92 23.71
C LEU A 74 2.55 2.30 24.50
N GLY A 75 3.78 2.81 24.37
CA GLY A 75 4.96 2.23 25.01
C GLY A 75 5.30 0.82 24.51
N LEU A 76 4.97 0.50 23.25
CA LEU A 76 5.19 -0.82 22.64
C LEU A 76 6.35 -0.79 21.65
N ARG A 77 7.05 -1.92 21.52
CA ARG A 77 8.14 -2.11 20.56
C ARG A 77 8.20 -3.55 20.04
N ILE A 78 8.72 -3.70 18.82
CA ILE A 78 8.97 -5.00 18.19
C ILE A 78 10.30 -5.55 18.68
N GLY A 79 10.32 -6.84 19.05
CA GLY A 79 11.51 -7.61 19.38
C GLY A 79 11.51 -8.99 18.70
N HIS A 80 12.58 -9.75 18.94
CA HIS A 80 12.63 -11.16 18.55
C HIS A 80 11.57 -11.96 19.32
N ALA A 81 11.12 -13.08 18.74
CA ALA A 81 10.23 -14.00 19.43
C ALA A 81 10.82 -14.57 20.74
N SER A 82 12.15 -14.54 20.91
CA SER A 82 12.88 -14.91 22.13
C SER A 82 12.77 -13.88 23.27
N GLY A 83 12.15 -12.72 23.04
CA GLY A 83 12.05 -11.65 24.05
C GLY A 83 13.26 -10.71 24.10
N THR A 84 14.15 -10.76 23.11
CA THR A 84 15.29 -9.83 23.02
C THR A 84 14.98 -8.66 22.08
N ALA A 85 15.69 -7.54 22.28
CA ALA A 85 15.64 -6.38 21.40
C ALA A 85 15.87 -6.77 19.93
N GLY A 86 15.02 -6.27 19.04
CA GLY A 86 15.15 -6.50 17.59
C GLY A 86 16.24 -5.65 16.96
N ASP A 87 16.73 -6.09 15.81
CA ASP A 87 17.70 -5.38 14.98
C ASP A 87 17.07 -4.81 13.69
N THR A 88 17.85 -4.04 12.94
CA THR A 88 17.39 -3.40 11.70
C THR A 88 16.96 -4.42 10.65
N ALA A 89 17.64 -5.58 10.58
CA ALA A 89 17.29 -6.63 9.64
C ALA A 89 15.91 -7.23 9.95
N LEU A 90 15.61 -7.49 11.23
CA LEU A 90 14.31 -7.95 11.69
C LEU A 90 13.21 -6.94 11.40
N TYR A 91 13.47 -5.65 11.67
CA TYR A 91 12.51 -4.58 11.40
C TYR A 91 12.23 -4.43 9.90
N ALA A 92 13.26 -4.45 9.05
CA ALA A 92 13.13 -4.39 7.61
C ALA A 92 12.35 -5.60 7.04
N LYS A 93 12.67 -6.82 7.50
CA LYS A 93 11.94 -8.04 7.12
C LYS A 93 10.46 -7.93 7.46
N ARG A 94 10.15 -7.56 8.71
CA ARG A 94 8.76 -7.43 9.16
C ARG A 94 8.03 -6.33 8.40
N PHE A 95 8.69 -5.21 8.12
CA PHE A 95 8.16 -4.14 7.30
C PHE A 95 7.81 -4.65 5.89
N ALA A 96 8.72 -5.36 5.23
CA ALA A 96 8.51 -5.90 3.88
C ALA A 96 7.29 -6.83 3.81
N ILE A 97 7.11 -7.68 4.82
CA ILE A 97 5.97 -8.60 4.91
C ILE A 97 4.68 -7.84 5.19
N LYS A 98 4.68 -6.95 6.20
CA LYS A 98 3.50 -6.20 6.63
C LYS A 98 3.00 -5.23 5.56
N PHE A 99 3.91 -4.63 4.81
CA PHE A 99 3.63 -3.62 3.79
C PHE A 99 3.84 -4.15 2.37
N ILE A 100 3.66 -5.47 2.17
CA ILE A 100 3.87 -6.11 0.87
C ILE A 100 3.01 -5.50 -0.24
N ARG A 101 1.76 -5.11 0.04
CA ARG A 101 0.86 -4.48 -0.94
C ARG A 101 1.39 -3.14 -1.46
N PRO A 102 1.63 -2.12 -0.61
CA PRO A 102 2.17 -0.86 -1.11
C PRO A 102 3.58 -1.03 -1.69
N LEU A 103 4.40 -1.98 -1.22
CA LEU A 103 5.70 -2.27 -1.83
C LEU A 103 5.57 -2.85 -3.24
N LEU A 104 4.73 -3.87 -3.44
CA LEU A 104 4.47 -4.41 -4.77
C LEU A 104 3.83 -3.37 -5.71
N GLY A 105 2.92 -2.54 -5.18
CA GLY A 105 2.33 -1.43 -5.93
C GLY A 105 3.36 -0.40 -6.39
N ALA A 106 4.27 0.01 -5.49
CA ALA A 106 5.35 0.92 -5.84
C ALA A 106 6.34 0.30 -6.83
N LEU A 107 6.70 -0.97 -6.66
CA LEU A 107 7.57 -1.67 -7.61
C LEU A 107 6.90 -1.81 -8.98
N ALA A 108 5.59 -2.09 -9.04
CA ALA A 108 4.84 -2.11 -10.29
C ALA A 108 4.88 -0.76 -10.99
N GLY A 109 4.67 0.34 -10.24
CA GLY A 109 4.75 1.70 -10.77
C GLY A 109 6.15 2.07 -11.26
N ALA A 110 7.20 1.71 -10.51
CA ALA A 110 8.58 2.03 -10.83
C ALA A 110 9.14 1.21 -12.02
N THR A 111 8.72 -0.04 -12.16
CA THR A 111 9.24 -0.97 -13.20
C THR A 111 8.33 -1.09 -14.42
N GLY A 112 7.07 -0.65 -14.33
CA GLY A 112 6.05 -0.91 -15.35
C GLY A 112 5.55 -2.35 -15.41
N LEU A 113 5.97 -3.22 -14.48
CA LEU A 113 5.58 -4.63 -14.45
C LEU A 113 4.17 -4.80 -13.87
N GLY A 114 3.15 -4.83 -14.74
CA GLY A 114 1.75 -4.98 -14.35
C GLY A 114 1.44 -6.20 -13.49
N MET A 115 2.20 -7.29 -13.65
CA MET A 115 2.07 -8.50 -12.81
C MET A 115 2.28 -8.21 -11.33
N LEU A 116 3.21 -7.32 -10.97
CA LEU A 116 3.44 -6.93 -9.57
C LEU A 116 2.23 -6.19 -9.00
N GLY A 117 1.61 -5.32 -9.79
CA GLY A 117 0.40 -4.60 -9.41
C GLY A 117 -0.79 -5.54 -9.19
N TRP A 118 -0.93 -6.55 -10.06
CA TRP A 118 -1.96 -7.58 -9.91
C TRP A 118 -1.75 -8.42 -8.64
N LEU A 119 -0.51 -8.80 -8.33
CA LEU A 119 -0.17 -9.55 -7.10
C LEU A 119 -0.31 -8.73 -5.81
N ALA A 120 -0.18 -7.40 -5.88
CA ALA A 120 -0.29 -6.52 -4.71
C ALA A 120 -1.64 -6.65 -3.99
N GLY A 121 -2.74 -6.84 -4.74
CA GLY A 121 -4.08 -7.00 -4.20
C GLY A 121 -4.22 -8.24 -3.32
N PRO A 122 -4.07 -9.45 -3.88
CA PRO A 122 -4.12 -10.71 -3.13
C PRO A 122 -3.13 -10.76 -1.96
N ALA A 123 -1.88 -10.32 -2.17
CA ALA A 123 -0.88 -10.31 -1.11
C ALA A 123 -1.29 -9.40 0.07
N GLY A 124 -1.83 -8.21 -0.23
CA GLY A 124 -2.36 -7.31 0.77
C GLY A 124 -3.55 -7.90 1.53
N LEU A 125 -4.45 -8.58 0.82
CA LEU A 125 -5.62 -9.23 1.42
C LEU A 125 -5.20 -10.33 2.41
N VAL A 126 -4.25 -11.19 2.03
CA VAL A 126 -3.71 -12.24 2.91
C VAL A 126 -3.12 -11.63 4.19
N ILE A 127 -2.29 -10.59 4.05
CA ILE A 127 -1.69 -9.93 5.21
C ILE A 127 -2.76 -9.24 6.07
N SER A 128 -3.74 -8.58 5.45
CA SER A 128 -4.80 -7.84 6.15
C SER A 128 -5.70 -8.80 6.94
N LEU A 129 -6.18 -9.88 6.32
CA LEU A 129 -6.92 -10.93 7.03
C LEU A 129 -6.04 -11.61 8.09
N GLY A 130 -4.76 -11.83 7.78
CA GLY A 130 -3.79 -12.38 8.71
C GLY A 130 -3.54 -11.52 9.95
N THR A 131 -3.85 -10.22 9.93
CA THR A 131 -3.80 -9.38 11.15
C THR A 131 -4.85 -9.80 12.18
N LEU A 132 -5.97 -10.39 11.74
CA LEU A 132 -7.02 -10.88 12.64
C LEU A 132 -6.54 -12.06 13.50
N LEU A 133 -5.45 -12.73 13.14
CA LEU A 133 -4.82 -13.75 14.00
C LEU A 133 -4.35 -13.18 15.34
N LEU A 134 -4.20 -11.86 15.45
CA LEU A 134 -3.98 -11.18 16.72
C LEU A 134 -5.10 -11.45 17.74
N LEU A 135 -6.32 -11.75 17.29
CA LEU A 135 -7.47 -12.05 18.15
C LEU A 135 -7.51 -13.51 18.63
N ALA A 136 -6.70 -14.38 18.02
CA ALA A 136 -6.59 -15.76 18.45
C ALA A 136 -5.84 -15.87 19.81
N PRO A 137 -5.93 -17.00 20.53
CA PRO A 137 -5.34 -17.14 21.88
C PRO A 137 -3.82 -16.85 21.95
N HIS A 138 -3.10 -17.07 20.85
CA HIS A 138 -1.66 -16.82 20.75
C HIS A 138 -1.31 -15.33 20.53
N ARG A 139 -2.30 -14.45 20.33
CA ARG A 139 -2.17 -12.98 20.25
C ARG A 139 -1.06 -12.49 19.32
N GLN A 140 -0.95 -13.08 18.13
CA GLN A 140 0.11 -12.75 17.18
C GLN A 140 -0.43 -12.67 15.75
N ALA A 141 -0.17 -11.56 15.07
CA ALA A 141 -0.59 -11.40 13.69
C ALA A 141 0.24 -12.28 12.73
N LEU A 142 -0.30 -12.56 11.54
CA LEU A 142 0.40 -13.35 10.51
C LEU A 142 1.78 -12.79 10.16
N HIS A 143 1.87 -11.47 9.96
CA HIS A 143 3.14 -10.83 9.61
C HIS A 143 4.16 -10.93 10.75
N ASP A 144 3.71 -10.98 12.01
CA ASP A 144 4.59 -11.19 13.16
C ASP A 144 5.14 -12.62 13.18
N LYS A 145 4.30 -13.62 12.85
CA LYS A 145 4.72 -15.03 12.73
C LYS A 145 5.71 -15.24 11.59
N LEU A 146 5.42 -14.71 10.41
CA LEU A 146 6.31 -14.82 9.23
C LEU A 146 7.64 -14.10 9.45
N ALA A 147 7.63 -12.97 10.16
CA ALA A 147 8.83 -12.24 10.49
C ALA A 147 9.62 -12.86 11.66
N VAL A 148 9.00 -13.75 12.45
CA VAL A 148 9.56 -14.32 13.69
C VAL A 148 9.79 -13.23 14.74
N THR A 149 8.75 -12.43 14.96
CA THR A 149 8.78 -11.25 15.84
C THR A 149 7.62 -11.26 16.82
N ALA A 150 7.78 -10.58 17.95
CA ALA A 150 6.71 -10.33 18.90
C ALA A 150 6.68 -8.84 19.31
N VAL A 151 5.54 -8.41 19.83
CA VAL A 151 5.35 -7.05 20.35
C VAL A 151 5.43 -7.09 21.86
N PHE A 152 6.32 -6.29 22.42
CA PHE A 152 6.55 -6.19 23.86
C PHE A 152 6.33 -4.76 24.33
N ARG A 153 6.18 -4.59 25.64
CA ARG A 153 6.32 -3.27 26.25
C ARG A 153 7.79 -2.85 26.21
N ARG A 154 8.04 -1.56 26.05
CA ARG A 154 9.39 -1.01 25.82
C ARG A 154 10.32 -1.15 27.02
N ASP A 155 9.77 -1.17 28.22
CA ASP A 155 10.44 -1.42 29.51
C ASP A 155 10.75 -2.90 29.75
N ALA A 156 10.15 -3.81 28.98
CA ALA A 156 10.31 -5.25 29.10
C ALA A 156 11.26 -5.86 28.04
N LEU A 157 11.92 -5.02 27.22
CA LEU A 157 12.84 -5.39 26.14
C LEU A 157 14.28 -4.96 26.43
#